data_AF-A0A8H3D9H6-F1
#
_entry.id   AF-A0A8H3D9H6-F1
#
_cell.length_a   1.000
_cell.length_b   1.000
_cell.length_c   1.000
_cell.angle_alpha   90.00
_cell.angle_beta   90.00
_cell.angle_gamma   90.00
#
_symmetry.space_group_name_H-M   'P 1'
#
loop_
_entity.id
_entity.type
_entity.pdbx_description
1 polymer ?
#
loop_
_entity_poly.entity_id
_entity_poly.type
_entity_poly.pdbx_seq_one_letter_code
_entity_poly.pdbx_strand_id
1 'polypeptide(L)'
;MKATAQNMVASLATHIADYRSALGGFSLNIGQKFDNTKNTAELRKEYKTDTGNPYLEWLLFNYGRYLLVGSTRSYLPANLQGVWARDNSTPWSGDYHANINTQMNYWVAEMTDMKVTSSLWEYMAKTWAPRGSETAKILYNTTRGWVTHNEMNIFGHTGMKTFEGWNTATWANYPESAAWMMIHVYDHFDYTNDVAWWRAQGWPLLKGVAQFWLDHLIKDRYFNDSTLVTAPCNSPEQSITTFGAY
;
A
#
# COMPACT_ATOMS: atom_id res chain seq x y z
N MET A 1 4.43 25.30 19.98
CA MET A 1 4.37 26.74 20.33
C MET A 1 3.85 27.66 19.20
N LYS A 2 3.84 27.27 17.91
CA LYS A 2 3.30 28.16 16.84
C LYS A 2 1.77 28.23 16.75
N ALA A 3 1.06 27.14 17.09
CA ALA A 3 -0.41 27.07 16.92
C ALA A 3 -1.19 27.93 17.92
N THR A 4 -0.71 28.12 19.15
CA THR A 4 -1.40 28.90 20.19
C THR A 4 -1.42 30.41 19.94
N ALA A 5 -0.63 30.89 18.97
CA ALA A 5 -0.60 32.29 18.55
C ALA A 5 -1.48 32.55 17.30
N GLN A 6 -2.12 31.51 16.74
CA GLN A 6 -2.94 31.63 15.54
C GLN A 6 -4.42 31.83 15.87
N ASN A 7 -5.11 32.61 15.04
CA ASN A 7 -6.56 32.78 15.12
C ASN A 7 -7.26 31.46 14.73
N MET A 8 -8.11 30.93 15.62
CA MET A 8 -8.80 29.65 15.42
C MET A 8 -9.61 29.58 14.11
N VAL A 9 -10.30 30.66 13.75
CA VAL A 9 -11.10 30.73 12.50
C VAL A 9 -10.19 30.62 11.28
N ALA A 10 -9.05 31.31 11.29
CA ALA A 10 -8.07 31.23 10.22
C ALA A 10 -7.40 29.85 10.13
N SER A 11 -7.05 29.23 11.26
CA SER A 11 -6.50 27.88 11.31
C SER A 11 -7.50 26.83 10.81
N LEU A 12 -8.78 26.96 11.17
CA LEU A 12 -9.84 26.08 10.69
C LEU A 12 -10.05 26.21 9.18
N ALA A 13 -10.10 27.44 8.65
CA ALA A 13 -10.22 27.67 7.21
C ALA A 13 -9.03 27.08 6.44
N THR A 14 -7.81 27.23 6.97
CA THR A 14 -6.59 26.65 6.41
C THR A 14 -6.66 25.12 6.40
N HIS A 15 -7.07 24.51 7.51
CA HIS A 15 -7.23 23.07 7.61
C HIS A 15 -8.26 22.53 6.60
N ILE A 16 -9.42 23.17 6.49
CA ILE A 16 -10.47 22.75 5.55
C ILE A 16 -9.98 22.85 4.10
N ALA A 17 -9.29 23.93 3.74
CA ALA A 17 -8.76 24.11 2.39
C ALA A 17 -7.70 23.05 2.06
N ASP A 18 -6.78 22.78 2.98
CA ASP A 18 -5.76 21.74 2.85
C ASP A 18 -6.39 20.34 2.69
N TYR A 19 -7.32 19.99 3.57
CA TYR A 19 -7.98 18.69 3.55
C TYR A 19 -8.77 18.45 2.26
N ARG A 20 -9.49 19.49 1.77
CA ARG A 20 -10.19 19.44 0.48
C ARG A 20 -9.22 19.27 -0.69
N SER A 21 -8.08 19.96 -0.66
CA SER A 21 -7.06 19.79 -1.70
C SER A 21 -6.48 18.37 -1.73
N ALA A 22 -6.36 17.71 -0.57
CA ALA A 22 -5.85 16.34 -0.47
C ALA A 22 -6.87 15.29 -0.92
N LEU A 23 -8.17 15.51 -0.64
CA LEU A 23 -9.25 14.63 -1.09
C LEU A 23 -9.42 14.60 -2.61
N GLY A 24 -9.01 15.66 -3.32
CA GLY A 24 -9.21 15.77 -4.76
C GLY A 24 -10.61 16.24 -5.15
N GLY A 25 -10.85 16.37 -6.46
CA GLY A 25 -12.11 16.86 -7.01
C GLY A 25 -13.23 15.82 -7.08
N PHE A 26 -12.94 14.54 -6.84
CA PHE A 26 -13.89 13.45 -7.03
C PHE A 26 -15.08 13.53 -6.06
N SER A 27 -16.29 13.35 -6.60
CA SER A 27 -17.55 13.29 -5.86
C SER A 27 -18.42 12.13 -6.35
N LEU A 28 -18.99 11.37 -5.41
CA LEU A 28 -19.89 10.24 -5.69
C LEU A 28 -21.33 10.64 -5.43
N ASN A 29 -22.22 10.36 -6.37
CA ASN A 29 -23.66 10.46 -6.20
C ASN A 29 -24.32 9.16 -6.66
N ILE A 30 -24.87 8.42 -5.70
CA ILE A 30 -25.61 7.16 -5.89
C ILE A 30 -27.06 7.29 -5.41
N GLY A 31 -27.59 8.52 -5.38
CA GLY A 31 -28.93 8.79 -4.86
C GLY A 31 -29.03 8.81 -3.34
N GLN A 32 -27.89 8.96 -2.64
CA GLN A 32 -27.85 9.06 -1.19
C GLN A 32 -28.74 10.20 -0.66
N LYS A 33 -29.43 9.94 0.45
CA LYS A 33 -30.23 10.94 1.18
C LYS A 33 -29.87 10.88 2.65
N PHE A 34 -29.54 12.03 3.23
CA PHE A 34 -29.27 12.11 4.67
C PHE A 34 -30.58 12.00 5.45
N ASP A 35 -30.66 11.00 6.34
CA ASP A 35 -31.71 10.85 7.32
C ASP A 35 -31.17 11.29 8.68
N ASN A 36 -31.70 12.39 9.22
CA ASN A 36 -31.28 12.93 10.52
C ASN A 36 -32.02 12.29 11.71
N THR A 37 -32.91 11.34 11.47
CA THR A 37 -33.66 10.63 12.51
C THR A 37 -32.89 9.43 13.08
N LYS A 38 -31.83 8.98 12.38
CA LYS A 38 -30.99 7.84 12.78
C LYS A 38 -29.52 8.21 12.79
N ASN A 39 -28.77 7.66 13.74
CA ASN A 39 -27.32 7.74 13.75
C ASN A 39 -26.69 6.61 12.91
N THR A 40 -25.39 6.73 12.61
CA THR A 40 -24.67 5.75 11.76
C THR A 40 -24.70 4.32 12.32
N ALA A 41 -24.71 4.13 13.64
CA ALA A 41 -24.75 2.80 14.24
C ALA A 41 -26.10 2.11 14.02
N GLU A 42 -27.19 2.87 14.07
CA GLU A 42 -28.54 2.40 13.74
C GLU A 42 -28.66 2.04 12.27
N LEU A 43 -28.21 2.92 11.37
CA LEU A 43 -28.19 2.65 9.92
C LEU A 43 -27.41 1.37 9.57
N ARG A 44 -26.25 1.17 10.19
CA ARG A 44 -25.45 -0.06 10.01
C ARG A 44 -26.18 -1.31 10.50
N LYS A 45 -26.87 -1.22 11.64
CA LYS A 45 -27.61 -2.36 12.20
C LYS A 45 -28.79 -2.79 11.31
N GLU A 46 -29.39 -1.84 10.61
CA GLU A 46 -30.52 -2.09 9.70
C GLU A 46 -30.12 -2.47 8.27
N TYR A 47 -28.85 -2.27 7.90
CA TYR A 47 -28.36 -2.54 6.55
C TYR A 47 -28.53 -4.02 6.17
N LYS A 48 -29.06 -4.25 4.97
CA LYS A 48 -29.19 -5.59 4.38
C LYS A 48 -28.62 -5.56 2.97
N THR A 49 -27.77 -6.53 2.62
CA THR A 49 -27.04 -6.55 1.34
C THR A 49 -27.95 -6.58 0.11
N ASP A 50 -29.10 -7.23 0.21
CA ASP A 50 -30.09 -7.36 -0.87
C ASP A 50 -30.93 -6.08 -1.09
N THR A 51 -31.12 -5.28 -0.04
CA THR A 51 -31.87 -4.01 -0.11
C THR A 51 -30.98 -2.79 -0.29
N GLY A 52 -29.79 -2.80 0.32
CA GLY A 52 -28.85 -1.68 0.35
C GLY A 52 -29.30 -0.49 1.21
N ASN A 53 -28.43 0.51 1.29
CA ASN A 53 -28.72 1.85 1.79
C ASN A 53 -27.73 2.82 1.11
N PRO A 54 -28.17 3.57 0.08
CA PRO A 54 -27.28 4.45 -0.69
C PRO A 54 -26.55 5.49 0.17
N TYR A 55 -27.13 5.94 1.28
CA TYR A 55 -26.44 6.86 2.18
C TYR A 55 -25.31 6.19 2.95
N LEU A 56 -25.52 4.97 3.45
CA LEU A 56 -24.47 4.26 4.18
C LEU A 56 -23.34 3.79 3.25
N GLU A 57 -23.67 3.35 2.04
CA GLU A 57 -22.69 2.98 1.00
C GLU A 57 -21.83 4.19 0.58
N TRP A 58 -22.48 5.32 0.32
CA TRP A 58 -21.80 6.59 0.03
C TRP A 58 -20.94 7.05 1.21
N LEU A 59 -21.44 6.92 2.44
CA LEU A 59 -20.70 7.29 3.65
C LEU A 59 -19.46 6.41 3.81
N LEU A 60 -19.59 5.10 3.63
CA LEU A 60 -18.48 4.15 3.73
C LEU A 60 -17.41 4.43 2.67
N PHE A 61 -17.82 4.70 1.42
CA PHE A 61 -16.92 5.09 0.34
C PHE A 61 -16.11 6.35 0.70
N ASN A 62 -16.78 7.42 1.14
CA ASN A 62 -16.10 8.65 1.53
C ASN A 62 -15.30 8.51 2.83
N TYR A 63 -15.70 7.61 3.73
CA TYR A 63 -14.97 7.33 4.95
C TYR A 63 -13.61 6.69 4.65
N GLY A 64 -13.51 5.78 3.68
CA GLY A 64 -12.23 5.24 3.22
C GLY A 64 -11.28 6.33 2.71
N ARG A 65 -11.79 7.24 1.86
CA ARG A 65 -11.04 8.41 1.38
C ARG A 65 -10.61 9.33 2.54
N TYR A 66 -11.51 9.59 3.48
CA TYR A 66 -11.22 10.38 4.68
C TYR A 66 -10.10 9.76 5.52
N LEU A 67 -10.15 8.45 5.75
CA LEU A 67 -9.14 7.74 6.52
C LEU A 67 -7.77 7.77 5.84
N LEU A 68 -7.72 7.60 4.52
CA LEU A 68 -6.46 7.63 3.78
C LEU A 68 -5.82 9.03 3.82
N VAL A 69 -6.60 10.11 3.65
CA VAL A 69 -6.08 11.47 3.87
C VAL A 69 -5.61 11.66 5.31
N GLY A 70 -6.30 11.10 6.31
CA GLY A 70 -5.91 11.22 7.72
C GLY A 70 -4.61 10.50 8.08
N SER A 71 -4.16 9.54 7.27
CA SER A 71 -3.07 8.61 7.61
C SER A 71 -1.81 8.73 6.74
N THR A 72 -1.81 9.58 5.72
CA THR A 72 -0.72 9.65 4.71
C THR A 72 0.05 10.98 4.69
N ARG A 73 -0.30 11.93 5.57
CA ARG A 73 0.22 13.31 5.55
C ARG A 73 1.52 13.49 6.36
N SER A 74 2.16 12.40 6.76
CA SER A 74 3.44 12.37 7.48
C SER A 74 4.56 11.88 6.55
N TYR A 75 5.75 11.63 7.10
CA TYR A 75 6.88 11.02 6.38
C TYR A 75 6.68 9.55 6.03
N LEU A 76 5.70 8.91 6.66
CA LEU A 76 5.41 7.50 6.53
C LEU A 76 4.03 7.30 5.88
N PRO A 77 3.87 6.24 5.07
CA PRO A 77 2.57 5.88 4.50
C PRO A 77 1.63 5.31 5.57
N ALA A 78 0.34 5.18 5.19
CA ALA A 78 -0.65 4.43 5.95
C ALA A 78 -0.22 2.96 6.13
N ASN A 79 -0.12 2.51 7.37
CA ASN A 79 0.17 1.11 7.72
C ASN A 79 -1.13 0.29 7.84
N LEU A 80 -1.07 -0.93 8.39
CA LEU A 80 -2.25 -1.79 8.62
C LEU A 80 -3.40 -1.13 9.41
N GLN A 81 -3.14 -0.08 10.16
CA GLN A 81 -4.14 0.66 10.95
C GLN A 81 -4.17 2.16 10.57
N GLY A 82 -3.62 2.52 9.40
CA GLY A 82 -3.40 3.90 9.00
C GLY A 82 -2.38 4.59 9.92
N VAL A 83 -2.87 5.25 10.96
CA VAL A 83 -2.08 5.89 12.03
C VAL A 83 -2.72 5.69 13.42
N TRP A 84 -3.78 4.89 13.52
CA TRP A 84 -4.57 4.75 14.75
C TRP A 84 -4.27 3.42 15.41
N ALA A 85 -3.57 3.47 16.54
CA ALA A 85 -3.35 2.31 17.40
C ALA A 85 -3.69 2.68 18.84
N ARG A 86 -4.39 1.77 19.55
CA ARG A 86 -4.69 1.93 20.97
C ARG A 86 -3.57 1.39 21.85
N ASP A 87 -3.00 0.27 21.43
CA ASP A 87 -2.09 -0.54 22.23
C ASP A 87 -0.65 -0.41 21.72
N ASN A 88 0.34 -0.60 22.61
CA ASN A 88 1.76 -0.54 22.25
C ASN A 88 2.20 -1.76 21.40
N SER A 89 1.43 -2.85 21.47
CA SER A 89 1.58 -4.03 20.61
C SER A 89 0.31 -4.18 19.78
N THR A 90 0.42 -3.92 18.49
CA THR A 90 -0.66 -4.05 17.53
C THR A 90 -0.63 -5.43 16.85
N PRO A 91 -1.79 -5.96 16.42
CA PRO A 91 -1.83 -7.12 15.54
C PRO A 91 -0.93 -6.91 14.31
N TRP A 92 -0.10 -7.91 14.00
CA TRP A 92 0.91 -7.86 12.94
C TRP A 92 1.82 -6.61 12.99
N SER A 93 2.11 -6.15 14.21
CA SER A 93 2.97 -4.99 14.47
C SER A 93 2.49 -3.67 13.85
N GLY A 94 1.27 -3.61 13.30
CA GLY A 94 0.81 -2.43 12.55
C GLY A 94 1.79 -2.08 11.43
N ASP A 95 2.35 -3.10 10.78
CA ASP A 95 3.44 -2.94 9.83
C ASP A 95 2.95 -2.52 8.44
N TYR A 96 3.86 -2.52 7.48
CA TYR A 96 3.56 -2.36 6.06
C TYR A 96 3.53 -3.74 5.41
N HIS A 97 2.35 -4.36 5.44
CA HIS A 97 2.12 -5.67 4.87
C HIS A 97 1.81 -5.55 3.37
N ALA A 98 2.73 -5.94 2.49
CA ALA A 98 2.61 -5.73 1.04
C ALA A 98 2.51 -7.03 0.23
N ASN A 99 1.78 -8.01 0.75
CA ASN A 99 1.23 -9.12 -0.03
C ASN A 99 -0.28 -8.94 -0.31
N ILE A 100 -0.88 -7.81 0.11
CA ILE A 100 -2.23 -7.33 -0.26
C ILE A 100 -2.58 -6.01 0.45
N ASN A 101 -2.23 -5.84 1.73
CA ASN A 101 -2.83 -4.80 2.58
C ASN A 101 -2.37 -3.39 2.23
N THR A 102 -1.06 -3.20 2.05
CA THR A 102 -0.48 -1.91 1.67
C THR A 102 -0.98 -1.52 0.28
N GLN A 103 -1.09 -2.46 -0.65
CA GLN A 103 -1.71 -2.23 -1.96
C GLN A 103 -3.17 -1.76 -1.80
N MET A 104 -3.96 -2.49 -1.02
CA MET A 104 -5.38 -2.20 -0.77
C MET A 104 -5.61 -0.81 -0.17
N ASN A 105 -4.72 -0.37 0.73
CA ASN A 105 -4.80 0.98 1.31
C ASN A 105 -4.84 2.08 0.24
N TYR A 106 -4.17 1.89 -0.91
CA TYR A 106 -4.00 2.92 -1.93
C TYR A 106 -4.80 2.71 -3.22
N TRP A 107 -5.56 1.62 -3.38
CA TRP A 107 -6.34 1.38 -4.61
C TRP A 107 -7.23 2.57 -4.98
N VAL A 108 -7.89 3.19 -4.00
CA VAL A 108 -8.81 4.31 -4.23
C VAL A 108 -8.14 5.64 -4.50
N ALA A 109 -6.82 5.77 -4.27
CA ALA A 109 -6.14 7.06 -4.27
C ALA A 109 -6.19 7.73 -5.65
N GLU A 110 -5.58 7.10 -6.65
CA GLU A 110 -5.51 7.67 -8.00
C GLU A 110 -6.89 7.69 -8.68
N MET A 111 -7.67 6.61 -8.50
CA MET A 111 -9.04 6.50 -9.05
C MET A 111 -9.99 7.63 -8.60
N THR A 112 -9.70 8.27 -7.46
CA THR A 112 -10.53 9.33 -6.89
C THR A 112 -9.77 10.66 -6.74
N ASP A 113 -8.73 10.86 -7.54
CA ASP A 113 -7.96 12.11 -7.66
C ASP A 113 -7.32 12.57 -6.32
N MET A 114 -6.99 11.63 -5.43
CA MET A 114 -6.47 11.96 -4.11
C MET A 114 -4.97 12.23 -4.14
N LYS A 115 -4.53 13.28 -3.43
CA LYS A 115 -3.10 13.65 -3.31
C LYS A 115 -2.48 13.07 -2.04
N VAL A 116 -2.38 11.74 -1.99
CA VAL A 116 -2.06 10.99 -0.76
C VAL A 116 -0.92 9.96 -0.92
N THR A 117 -0.36 9.81 -2.12
CA THR A 117 0.62 8.75 -2.43
C THR A 117 2.08 9.17 -2.25
N SER A 118 2.37 10.47 -2.10
CA SER A 118 3.74 10.97 -2.05
C SER A 118 4.59 10.37 -0.92
N SER A 119 4.01 10.15 0.27
CA SER A 119 4.72 9.56 1.40
C SER A 119 5.08 8.09 1.16
N LEU A 120 4.27 7.35 0.40
CA LEU A 120 4.57 5.98 -0.01
C LEU A 120 5.77 5.92 -0.95
N TRP A 121 5.80 6.78 -1.96
CA TRP A 121 6.92 6.85 -2.93
C TRP A 121 8.23 7.24 -2.27
N GLU A 122 8.18 8.24 -1.40
CA GLU A 122 9.33 8.69 -0.62
C GLU A 122 9.84 7.60 0.33
N TYR A 123 8.93 6.91 1.00
CA TYR A 123 9.27 5.81 1.90
C TYR A 123 9.93 4.66 1.14
N MET A 124 9.40 4.22 -0.01
CA MET A 124 10.03 3.20 -0.83
C MET A 124 11.42 3.62 -1.31
N ALA A 125 11.55 4.83 -1.86
CA ALA A 125 12.82 5.32 -2.39
C ALA A 125 13.91 5.47 -1.31
N LYS A 126 13.54 5.91 -0.09
CA LYS A 126 14.49 6.15 1.00
C LYS A 126 14.77 4.94 1.87
N THR A 127 13.88 3.95 1.88
CA THR A 127 14.00 2.78 2.78
C THR A 127 14.07 1.47 2.02
N TRP A 128 13.02 1.11 1.29
CA TRP A 128 12.88 -0.21 0.66
C TRP A 128 13.88 -0.43 -0.46
N ALA A 129 14.03 0.51 -1.39
CA ALA A 129 14.94 0.35 -2.52
C ALA A 129 16.42 0.18 -2.10
N PRO A 130 17.00 1.08 -1.26
CA PRO A 130 18.40 0.92 -0.85
C PRO A 130 18.63 -0.33 0.02
N ARG A 131 17.76 -0.63 0.98
CA ARG A 131 17.92 -1.82 1.84
C ARG A 131 17.58 -3.11 1.11
N GLY A 132 16.62 -3.05 0.19
CA GLY A 132 16.25 -4.15 -0.69
C GLY A 132 17.33 -4.51 -1.68
N SER A 133 18.19 -3.55 -2.06
CA SER A 133 19.41 -3.83 -2.83
C SER A 133 20.41 -4.65 -2.01
N GLU A 134 20.56 -4.36 -0.71
CA GLU A 134 21.39 -5.17 0.18
C GLU A 134 20.78 -6.56 0.42
N THR A 135 19.46 -6.65 0.57
CA THR A 135 18.74 -7.93 0.64
C THR A 135 18.94 -8.76 -0.63
N ALA A 136 18.85 -8.14 -1.81
CA ALA A 136 19.11 -8.78 -3.10
C ALA A 136 20.56 -9.30 -3.20
N LYS A 137 21.52 -8.60 -2.62
CA LYS A 137 22.91 -9.07 -2.56
C LYS A 137 23.09 -10.23 -1.58
N ILE A 138 22.53 -10.12 -0.38
CA ILE A 138 22.77 -11.06 0.72
C ILE A 138 22.01 -12.37 0.53
N LEU A 139 20.72 -12.31 0.18
CA LEU A 139 19.86 -13.50 0.09
C LEU A 139 19.87 -14.14 -1.30
N TYR A 140 20.11 -13.33 -2.33
CA TYR A 140 19.84 -13.67 -3.72
C TYR A 140 21.08 -13.57 -4.61
N ASN A 141 22.23 -13.16 -4.06
CA ASN A 141 23.51 -13.03 -4.76
C ASN A 141 23.43 -12.22 -6.08
N THR A 142 22.57 -11.19 -6.12
CA THR A 142 22.54 -10.21 -7.21
C THR A 142 22.94 -8.83 -6.73
N THR A 143 23.63 -8.09 -7.59
CA THR A 143 23.99 -6.69 -7.37
C THR A 143 23.12 -5.74 -8.18
N ARG A 144 22.16 -6.28 -8.94
CA ARG A 144 21.25 -5.52 -9.78
C ARG A 144 19.86 -5.47 -9.13
N GLY A 145 19.32 -4.27 -9.07
CA GLY A 145 17.94 -4.08 -8.60
C GLY A 145 17.78 -4.20 -7.09
N TRP A 146 16.54 -4.34 -6.66
CA TRP A 146 16.15 -4.44 -5.25
C TRP A 146 14.93 -5.33 -5.09
N VAL A 147 14.79 -5.92 -3.91
CA VAL A 147 13.67 -6.80 -3.53
C VAL A 147 13.21 -6.50 -2.11
N THR A 148 11.92 -6.71 -1.85
CA THR A 148 11.33 -6.74 -0.51
C THR A 148 10.49 -8.00 -0.38
N HIS A 149 10.25 -8.43 0.87
CA HIS A 149 9.27 -9.47 1.15
C HIS A 149 7.94 -8.82 1.57
N ASN A 150 7.05 -9.54 2.26
CA ASN A 150 5.71 -9.04 2.60
C ASN A 150 5.66 -8.09 3.80
N GLU A 151 6.55 -8.20 4.79
CA GLU A 151 6.46 -7.47 6.08
C GLU A 151 7.53 -6.37 6.22
N MET A 152 7.21 -5.10 5.94
CA MET A 152 8.15 -3.98 6.11
C MET A 152 7.81 -3.14 7.33
N ASN A 153 8.82 -2.46 7.91
CA ASN A 153 8.64 -1.59 9.08
C ASN A 153 9.29 -0.21 8.88
N ILE A 154 9.08 0.71 9.82
CA ILE A 154 9.58 2.10 9.74
C ILE A 154 11.11 2.23 9.56
N PHE A 155 11.88 1.19 9.85
CA PHE A 155 13.34 1.16 9.70
C PHE A 155 13.78 0.59 8.34
N GLY A 156 12.85 0.19 7.49
CA GLY A 156 13.09 -0.36 6.16
C GLY A 156 13.51 -1.82 6.16
N HIS A 157 12.97 -2.66 7.06
CA HIS A 157 13.13 -4.11 6.94
C HIS A 157 12.66 -4.57 5.55
N THR A 158 13.47 -5.37 4.84
CA THR A 158 13.16 -5.85 3.48
C THR A 158 13.41 -7.35 3.28
N GLY A 159 14.00 -8.03 4.29
CA GLY A 159 14.25 -9.46 4.27
C GLY A 159 13.02 -10.29 4.59
N MET A 160 13.19 -11.61 4.62
CA MET A 160 12.18 -12.53 5.16
C MET A 160 12.17 -12.38 6.68
N LYS A 161 10.98 -12.42 7.29
CA LYS A 161 10.88 -12.50 8.74
C LYS A 161 11.56 -13.78 9.25
N THR A 162 12.26 -13.68 10.38
CA THR A 162 12.98 -14.82 10.94
C THR A 162 12.04 -15.96 11.26
N PHE A 163 12.51 -17.19 11.03
CA PHE A 163 11.81 -18.43 11.35
C PHE A 163 11.79 -18.63 12.87
N GLU A 164 10.95 -17.85 13.54
CA GLU A 164 10.77 -17.84 15.00
C GLU A 164 9.29 -18.01 15.35
N GLY A 165 9.01 -18.89 16.31
CA GLY A 165 7.66 -19.21 16.76
C GLY A 165 6.82 -19.81 15.63
N TRP A 166 5.79 -19.07 15.23
CA TRP A 166 4.85 -19.50 14.19
C TRP A 166 5.30 -19.16 12.77
N ASN A 167 6.32 -18.31 12.58
CA ASN A 167 6.71 -17.83 11.25
C ASN A 167 7.17 -18.97 10.34
N THR A 168 6.58 -19.07 9.15
CA THR A 168 6.95 -20.06 8.14
C THR A 168 7.25 -19.43 6.79
N ALA A 169 7.97 -20.15 5.93
CA ALA A 169 8.19 -19.74 4.54
C ALA A 169 6.89 -19.61 3.73
N THR A 170 5.78 -20.21 4.20
CA THR A 170 4.45 -20.14 3.58
C THR A 170 3.96 -18.70 3.37
N TRP A 171 4.38 -17.77 4.24
CA TRP A 171 4.05 -16.35 4.11
C TRP A 171 5.30 -15.45 4.07
N ALA A 172 6.37 -15.79 4.79
CA ALA A 172 7.55 -14.93 4.90
C ALA A 172 8.39 -14.87 3.60
N ASN A 173 8.36 -15.92 2.79
CA ASN A 173 9.08 -15.97 1.51
C ASN A 173 8.20 -15.47 0.37
N TYR A 174 8.00 -14.14 0.30
CA TYR A 174 7.21 -13.48 -0.74
C TYR A 174 7.98 -12.33 -1.44
N PRO A 175 8.98 -12.63 -2.29
CA PRO A 175 9.78 -11.61 -3.00
C PRO A 175 9.01 -10.77 -4.03
N GLU A 176 7.74 -11.10 -4.30
CA GLU A 176 6.87 -10.42 -5.27
C GLU A 176 6.27 -9.10 -4.76
N SER A 177 6.39 -8.81 -3.46
CA SER A 177 5.89 -7.60 -2.82
C SER A 177 6.30 -6.31 -3.56
N ALA A 178 7.60 -6.16 -3.85
CA ALA A 178 8.11 -5.02 -4.59
C ALA A 178 7.53 -4.96 -6.02
N ALA A 179 7.35 -6.11 -6.68
CA ALA A 179 6.81 -6.18 -8.04
C ALA A 179 5.36 -5.72 -8.11
N TRP A 180 4.52 -6.17 -7.17
CA TRP A 180 3.13 -5.72 -7.10
C TRP A 180 3.05 -4.22 -6.82
N MET A 181 3.87 -3.71 -5.90
CA MET A 181 3.91 -2.27 -5.62
C MET A 181 4.30 -1.42 -6.85
N MET A 182 5.05 -1.98 -7.81
CA MET A 182 5.37 -1.26 -9.04
C MET A 182 4.17 -1.07 -9.97
N ILE A 183 3.10 -1.87 -9.82
CA ILE A 183 1.82 -1.61 -10.50
C ILE A 183 1.28 -0.26 -10.04
N HIS A 184 1.26 0.01 -8.73
CA HIS A 184 0.81 1.29 -8.20
C HIS A 184 1.72 2.46 -8.58
N VAL A 185 3.04 2.24 -8.70
CA VAL A 185 3.98 3.25 -9.19
C VAL A 185 3.69 3.61 -10.65
N TYR A 186 3.38 2.60 -11.48
CA TYR A 186 2.99 2.83 -12.86
C TYR A 186 1.61 3.49 -12.96
N ASP A 187 0.63 3.04 -12.18
CA ASP A 187 -0.71 3.64 -12.13
C ASP A 187 -0.61 5.14 -11.80
N HIS A 188 0.20 5.54 -10.82
CA HIS A 188 0.39 6.97 -10.53
C HIS A 188 0.87 7.75 -11.77
N PHE A 189 1.79 7.20 -12.55
CA PHE A 189 2.20 7.82 -13.81
C PHE A 189 1.07 7.82 -14.85
N ASP A 190 0.33 6.73 -15.00
CA ASP A 190 -0.77 6.63 -15.98
C ASP A 190 -1.91 7.61 -15.68
N TYR A 191 -2.29 7.75 -14.41
CA TYR A 191 -3.34 8.68 -13.96
C TYR A 191 -2.91 10.16 -14.05
N THR A 192 -1.65 10.48 -13.70
CA THR A 192 -1.19 11.88 -13.62
C THR A 192 -0.52 12.38 -14.89
N ASN A 193 0.02 11.46 -15.70
CA ASN A 193 0.92 11.72 -16.81
C ASN A 193 2.12 12.62 -16.43
N ASP A 194 2.55 12.59 -15.16
CA ASP A 194 3.69 13.37 -14.67
C ASP A 194 5.01 12.72 -15.10
N VAL A 195 5.48 13.12 -16.28
CA VAL A 195 6.74 12.65 -16.86
C VAL A 195 7.95 13.05 -16.01
N ALA A 196 7.88 14.18 -15.29
CA ALA A 196 8.99 14.63 -14.45
C ALA A 196 9.14 13.74 -13.22
N TRP A 197 8.03 13.47 -12.51
CA TRP A 197 7.98 12.52 -11.41
C TRP A 197 8.39 11.12 -11.85
N TRP A 198 7.88 10.65 -13.00
CA TRP A 198 8.23 9.34 -13.54
C TRP A 198 9.74 9.20 -13.73
N ARG A 199 10.39 10.17 -14.37
CA ARG A 199 11.84 10.14 -14.58
C ARG A 199 12.64 10.21 -13.28
N ALA A 200 12.18 11.01 -12.32
CA ALA A 200 12.90 11.27 -11.09
C ALA A 200 12.74 10.15 -10.03
N GLN A 201 11.56 9.53 -9.96
CA GLN A 201 11.20 8.61 -8.87
C GLN A 201 10.56 7.32 -9.36
N GLY A 202 9.50 7.38 -10.18
CA GLY A 202 8.73 6.20 -10.57
C GLY A 202 9.53 5.17 -11.38
N TRP A 203 10.20 5.61 -12.45
CA TRP A 203 11.01 4.77 -13.32
C TRP A 203 12.22 4.16 -12.59
N PRO A 204 13.03 4.91 -11.80
CA PRO A 204 14.10 4.31 -11.01
C PRO A 204 13.62 3.18 -10.08
N LEU A 205 12.46 3.36 -9.41
CA LEU A 205 11.86 2.32 -8.58
C LEU A 205 11.51 1.07 -9.40
N LEU A 206 10.72 1.24 -10.46
CA LEU A 206 10.26 0.13 -11.30
C LEU A 206 11.42 -0.60 -11.98
N LYS A 207 12.34 0.14 -12.58
CA LYS A 207 13.53 -0.42 -13.25
C LYS A 207 14.35 -1.28 -12.29
N GLY A 208 14.52 -0.85 -11.05
CA GLY A 208 15.26 -1.61 -10.05
C GLY A 208 14.60 -2.97 -9.76
N VAL A 209 13.28 -3.01 -9.59
CA VAL A 209 12.57 -4.28 -9.36
C VAL A 209 12.63 -5.18 -10.60
N ALA A 210 12.45 -4.63 -11.80
CA ALA A 210 12.57 -5.39 -13.04
C ALA A 210 13.98 -5.98 -13.22
N GLN A 211 15.03 -5.24 -12.86
CA GLN A 211 16.41 -5.72 -12.94
C GLN A 211 16.68 -6.90 -12.01
N PHE A 212 16.09 -6.91 -10.81
CA PHE A 212 16.16 -8.04 -9.87
C PHE A 212 15.53 -9.29 -10.49
N TRP A 213 14.31 -9.17 -11.03
CA TRP A 213 13.60 -10.30 -11.64
C TRP A 213 14.28 -10.85 -12.89
N LEU A 214 14.87 -9.99 -13.72
CA LEU A 214 15.64 -10.45 -14.88
C LEU A 214 16.84 -11.35 -14.51
N ASP A 215 17.38 -11.21 -13.29
CA ASP A 215 18.46 -12.07 -12.79
C ASP A 215 17.93 -13.32 -12.05
N HIS A 216 16.65 -13.31 -11.62
CA HIS A 216 16.05 -14.35 -10.78
C HIS A 216 15.06 -15.28 -11.50
N LEU A 217 14.60 -14.87 -12.68
CA LEU A 217 13.81 -15.73 -13.54
C LEU A 217 14.67 -16.88 -14.05
N ILE A 218 14.21 -18.10 -13.80
CA ILE A 218 14.87 -19.34 -14.24
C ILE A 218 14.01 -20.05 -15.27
N LYS A 219 14.63 -20.86 -16.14
CA LYS A 219 13.88 -21.71 -17.07
C LYS A 219 13.02 -22.71 -16.31
N ASP A 220 11.76 -22.84 -16.74
CA ASP A 220 10.89 -23.90 -16.25
C ASP A 220 11.42 -25.26 -16.72
N ARG A 221 11.86 -26.09 -15.77
CA ARG A 221 12.33 -27.46 -16.04
C ARG A 221 11.24 -28.51 -15.87
N TYR A 222 10.11 -28.15 -15.29
CA TYR A 222 8.98 -29.04 -15.06
C TYR A 222 8.14 -29.15 -16.35
N PHE A 223 7.66 -28.02 -16.88
CA PHE A 223 6.93 -28.01 -18.15
C PHE A 223 7.87 -28.03 -19.37
N ASN A 224 9.10 -27.52 -19.22
CA ASN A 224 10.14 -27.52 -20.27
C ASN A 224 9.64 -26.93 -21.61
N ASP A 225 8.81 -25.88 -21.53
CA ASP A 225 8.14 -25.21 -22.66
C ASP A 225 8.78 -23.86 -23.03
N SER A 226 9.99 -23.61 -22.54
CA SER A 226 10.74 -22.34 -22.66
C SER A 226 10.20 -21.16 -21.85
N THR A 227 9.19 -21.36 -21.00
CA THR A 227 8.76 -20.34 -20.04
C THR A 227 9.83 -20.09 -18.97
N LEU A 228 9.73 -18.92 -18.34
CA LEU A 228 10.53 -18.55 -17.18
C LEU A 228 9.63 -18.53 -15.94
N VAL A 229 10.15 -19.05 -14.83
CA VAL A 229 9.46 -19.14 -13.54
C VAL A 229 10.33 -18.56 -12.43
N THR A 230 9.70 -18.30 -11.29
CA THR A 230 10.36 -17.90 -10.05
C THR A 230 10.45 -19.10 -9.11
N ALA A 231 11.55 -19.25 -8.38
CA ALA A 231 11.72 -20.32 -7.40
C ALA A 231 12.76 -19.91 -6.34
N PRO A 232 12.50 -20.14 -5.03
CA PRO A 232 11.22 -20.58 -4.46
C PRO A 232 10.15 -19.48 -4.53
N CYS A 233 8.88 -19.87 -4.64
CA CYS A 233 7.72 -18.95 -4.65
C CYS A 233 6.52 -19.59 -3.93
N ASN A 234 5.52 -18.79 -3.57
CA ASN A 234 4.32 -19.24 -2.87
C ASN A 234 3.09 -18.54 -3.43
N SER A 235 1.92 -19.16 -3.22
CA SER A 235 0.62 -18.51 -3.34
C SER A 235 0.21 -18.07 -1.94
N PRO A 236 0.39 -16.80 -1.54
CA PRO A 236 0.17 -16.37 -0.17
C PRO A 236 -1.29 -16.60 0.26
N GLU A 237 -1.60 -17.21 1.39
CA GLU A 237 -0.73 -17.87 2.39
C GLU A 237 -1.10 -19.35 2.48
N GLN A 238 -1.10 -20.02 1.33
CA GLN A 238 -1.50 -21.42 1.22
C GLN A 238 -0.30 -22.37 1.37
N SER A 239 -0.57 -23.54 1.95
CA SER A 239 0.42 -24.59 2.12
C SER A 239 0.77 -25.24 0.77
N ILE A 240 1.78 -24.70 0.08
CA ILE A 240 2.81 -25.33 -0.77
C ILE A 240 3.64 -24.16 -1.34
N THR A 241 4.95 -24.17 -1.10
CA THR A 241 5.89 -23.07 -1.43
C THR A 241 6.76 -23.41 -2.64
N THR A 242 6.27 -24.23 -3.58
CA THR A 242 6.87 -24.64 -4.89
C THR A 242 8.05 -25.59 -4.92
N PHE A 243 8.37 -26.28 -6.04
CA PHE A 243 8.49 -25.89 -7.49
C PHE A 243 7.25 -25.44 -8.34
N GLY A 244 7.36 -24.23 -8.94
CA GLY A 244 6.52 -23.57 -9.99
C GLY A 244 5.06 -23.16 -9.65
N ALA A 245 4.80 -22.10 -8.88
CA ALA A 245 3.57 -21.90 -8.08
C ALA A 245 2.23 -22.10 -8.80
N TYR A 246 1.37 -22.93 -8.19
CA TYR A 246 -0.06 -23.08 -8.49
C TYR A 246 -0.90 -22.08 -7.69
#